data_AF-A0A158Q402-F1
#
_entry.id   AF-A0A158Q402-F1
#
_cell.length_a   1.000
_cell.length_b   1.000
_cell.length_c   1.000
_cell.angle_alpha   90.00
_cell.angle_beta   90.00
_cell.angle_gamma   90.00
#
_symmetry.space_group_name_H-M   'P 1'
#
loop_
_entity.id
_entity.type
_entity.pdbx_description
1 polymer ?
#
loop_
_entity_poly.entity_id
_entity_poly.type
_entity_poly.pdbx_seq_one_letter_code
_entity_poly.pdbx_strand_id
1 'polypeptide(L)'
;MVLSFVQGVKKIIFTKLSKKKPEIAKHDMRFLSMRFLSERNLLFSASCFVKIFAEYFQESSMIEEFVPVWLVVNMINTEDEDMVQSSNFVYNGLSAFFAQRGFNIIDKKLNYVSAIEVSQWIFKVIGEDCKNRICISQWINLWIDKIVSVLTHVLPDAQQAAIQHSCRICSFIFLYCAPLIFKTPSECIFNRSPFVCLCKLYLQNLVKSLVFYHFFRFFLSSKLMYISEIYQNLPVDLIEDIIPNFIIGLVKLPISTTPYLFRLLIDAIERFSSNFFINEKLCEILQPHSDLIQKLRCTSSRDSNVHKFISSFFA
;
A
#
# COMPACT_ATOMS: atom_id res chain seq x y z
N MET A 1 -9.57 -9.15 30.22
CA MET A 1 -8.80 -9.70 29.09
C MET A 1 -7.88 -8.67 28.44
N VAL A 2 -8.37 -7.47 28.08
CA VAL A 2 -7.53 -6.40 27.49
C VAL A 2 -6.41 -5.93 28.45
N LEU A 3 -6.74 -5.65 29.72
CA LEU A 3 -5.75 -5.22 30.72
C LEU A 3 -4.63 -6.25 30.97
N SER A 4 -4.98 -7.53 31.09
CA SER A 4 -4.00 -8.62 31.26
C SER A 4 -3.11 -8.77 30.02
N PHE A 5 -3.66 -8.53 28.82
CA PHE A 5 -2.89 -8.55 27.59
C PHE A 5 -1.93 -7.36 27.49
N VAL A 6 -2.41 -6.14 27.76
CA VAL A 6 -1.59 -4.92 27.81
C VAL A 6 -0.46 -5.06 28.82
N GLN A 7 -0.74 -5.59 30.01
CA GLN A 7 0.28 -5.92 31.00
C GLN A 7 1.26 -6.98 30.49
N GLY A 8 0.78 -7.99 29.77
CA GLY A 8 1.61 -8.99 29.09
C GLY A 8 2.54 -8.38 28.05
N VAL A 9 2.04 -7.46 27.21
CA VAL A 9 2.83 -6.73 26.21
C VAL A 9 3.86 -5.84 26.87
N LYS A 10 3.47 -5.05 27.88
CA LYS A 10 4.40 -4.25 28.68
C LYS A 10 5.48 -5.15 29.28
N LYS A 11 5.11 -6.27 29.90
CA LYS A 11 6.07 -7.24 30.45
C LYS A 11 7.01 -7.76 29.37
N ILE A 12 6.53 -8.14 28.19
CA ILE A 12 7.36 -8.57 27.06
C ILE A 12 8.35 -7.46 26.68
N ILE A 13 7.89 -6.22 26.49
CA ILE A 13 8.74 -5.09 26.12
C ILE A 13 9.81 -4.82 27.19
N PHE A 14 9.40 -4.70 28.45
CA PHE A 14 10.29 -4.39 29.58
C PHE A 14 11.27 -5.51 29.95
N THR A 15 10.85 -6.78 29.85
CA THR A 15 11.68 -7.91 30.28
C THR A 15 12.45 -8.55 29.14
N LYS A 16 11.87 -8.60 27.93
CA LYS A 16 12.48 -9.29 26.78
C LYS A 16 13.21 -8.38 25.82
N LEU A 17 12.84 -7.10 25.67
CA LEU A 17 13.41 -6.27 24.60
C LEU A 17 14.38 -5.22 25.13
N SER A 18 14.00 -4.43 26.14
CA SER A 18 14.80 -3.27 26.57
C SER A 18 16.15 -3.61 27.24
N LYS A 19 16.29 -4.80 27.84
CA LYS A 19 17.49 -5.20 28.60
C LYS A 19 18.45 -6.13 27.85
N LYS A 20 18.18 -6.45 26.59
CA LYS A 20 18.94 -7.46 25.84
C LYS A 20 20.02 -6.84 24.95
N LYS A 21 21.02 -7.67 24.61
CA LYS A 21 21.96 -7.34 23.52
C LYS A 21 21.17 -7.10 22.22
N PRO A 22 21.58 -6.15 21.36
CA PRO A 22 20.83 -5.76 20.16
C PRO A 22 20.42 -6.93 19.26
N GLU A 23 21.32 -7.90 19.04
CA GLU A 23 21.05 -9.08 18.21
C GLU A 23 19.93 -9.96 18.76
N ILE A 24 19.89 -10.16 20.08
CA ILE A 24 18.85 -10.98 20.73
C ILE A 24 17.53 -10.23 20.70
N ALA A 25 17.56 -8.92 20.92
CA ALA A 25 16.37 -8.08 20.84
C ALA A 25 15.77 -8.11 19.42
N LYS A 26 16.60 -8.03 18.37
CA LYS A 26 16.18 -8.14 16.96
C LYS A 26 15.54 -9.50 16.67
N HIS A 27 16.15 -10.60 17.12
CA HIS A 27 15.59 -11.94 16.95
C HIS A 27 14.20 -12.07 17.62
N ASP A 28 14.07 -11.61 18.86
CA ASP A 28 12.80 -11.64 19.59
C ASP A 28 11.74 -10.76 18.92
N MET A 29 12.14 -9.59 18.41
CA MET A 29 11.24 -8.71 17.68
C MET A 29 10.74 -9.38 16.40
N ARG A 30 11.62 -10.04 15.64
CA ARG A 30 11.24 -10.82 14.46
C ARG A 30 10.22 -11.92 14.81
N PHE A 31 10.44 -12.64 15.91
CA PHE A 31 9.49 -13.66 16.39
C PHE A 31 8.13 -13.06 16.74
N LEU A 32 8.11 -11.93 17.47
CA LEU A 32 6.87 -11.23 17.82
C LEU A 32 6.13 -10.74 16.58
N SER A 33 6.83 -10.13 15.63
CA SER A 33 6.26 -9.67 14.37
C SER A 33 5.64 -10.79 13.58
N MET A 34 6.33 -11.93 13.45
CA MET A 34 5.77 -13.11 12.78
C MET A 34 4.49 -13.59 13.47
N ARG A 35 4.46 -13.60 14.80
CA ARG A 35 3.29 -14.04 15.55
C ARG A 35 2.09 -13.11 15.37
N PHE A 36 2.29 -11.79 15.47
CA PHE A 36 1.22 -10.81 15.25
C PHE A 36 0.66 -10.88 13.82
N LEU A 37 1.51 -11.25 12.85
CA LEU A 37 1.14 -11.34 11.44
C LEU A 37 0.65 -12.74 11.02
N SER A 38 0.73 -13.76 11.87
CA SER A 38 0.24 -15.11 11.55
C SER A 38 -1.17 -15.39 12.05
N GLU A 39 -1.63 -14.71 13.10
CA GLU A 39 -2.90 -15.01 13.77
C GLU A 39 -3.93 -13.89 13.53
N ARG A 40 -5.06 -14.20 12.87
CA ARG A 40 -6.14 -13.24 12.58
C ARG A 40 -6.67 -12.53 13.84
N ASN A 41 -6.72 -13.25 14.97
CA ASN A 41 -7.23 -12.74 16.24
C ASN A 41 -6.25 -11.81 16.97
N LEU A 42 -5.01 -11.66 16.49
CA LEU A 42 -4.00 -10.84 17.13
C LEU A 42 -3.91 -9.42 16.56
N LEU A 43 -4.82 -9.00 15.68
CA LEU A 43 -4.78 -7.64 15.12
C LEU A 43 -5.03 -6.55 16.16
N PHE A 44 -6.03 -6.73 17.02
CA PHE A 44 -6.24 -5.83 18.16
C PHE A 44 -4.99 -5.77 19.05
N SER A 45 -4.42 -6.95 19.30
CA SER A 45 -3.16 -7.10 20.04
C SER A 45 -1.97 -6.42 19.35
N ALA A 46 -1.92 -6.43 18.02
CA ALA A 46 -0.90 -5.77 17.22
C ALA A 46 -1.02 -4.25 17.32
N SER A 47 -2.24 -3.69 17.25
CA SER A 47 -2.47 -2.26 17.46
C SER A 47 -1.99 -1.81 18.85
N CYS A 48 -2.38 -2.53 19.91
CA CYS A 48 -1.89 -2.25 21.26
C CYS A 48 -0.36 -2.38 21.35
N PHE A 49 0.22 -3.38 20.70
CA PHE A 49 1.66 -3.59 20.68
C PHE A 49 2.39 -2.43 19.98
N VAL A 50 1.92 -1.97 18.82
CA VAL A 50 2.50 -0.84 18.08
C VAL A 50 2.51 0.42 18.94
N LYS A 51 1.37 0.74 19.57
CA LYS A 51 1.25 1.89 20.48
C LYS A 51 2.25 1.80 21.64
N ILE A 52 2.20 0.70 22.40
CA ILE A 52 3.04 0.52 23.59
C ILE A 52 4.52 0.52 23.19
N PHE A 53 4.89 -0.13 22.08
CA PHE A 53 6.27 -0.15 21.62
C PHE A 53 6.79 1.25 21.30
N ALA A 54 6.02 2.07 20.58
CA ALA A 54 6.38 3.45 20.25
C ALA A 54 6.43 4.37 21.48
N GLU A 55 5.64 4.11 22.53
CA GLU A 55 5.74 4.85 23.80
C GLU A 55 7.04 4.54 24.57
N TYR A 56 7.53 3.29 24.52
CA TYR A 56 8.68 2.85 25.31
C TYR A 56 10.04 3.03 24.63
N PHE A 57 10.08 3.05 23.31
CA PHE A 57 11.31 3.21 22.55
C PHE A 57 11.30 4.54 21.79
N GLN A 58 12.40 5.29 21.86
CA GLN A 58 12.57 6.53 21.09
C GLN A 58 13.24 6.25 19.74
N GLU A 59 14.18 5.32 19.72
CA GLU A 59 14.84 4.77 18.52
C GLU A 59 15.11 3.28 18.76
N SER A 60 15.16 2.48 17.69
CA SER A 60 15.35 1.03 17.84
C SER A 60 16.15 0.42 16.69
N SER A 61 17.21 -0.31 17.05
CA SER A 61 17.94 -1.20 16.12
C SER A 61 17.07 -2.33 15.56
N MET A 62 15.87 -2.54 16.12
CA MET A 62 14.90 -3.55 15.71
C MET A 62 13.85 -3.00 14.73
N ILE A 63 13.99 -1.74 14.28
CA ILE A 63 12.96 -1.07 13.49
C ILE A 63 12.57 -1.86 12.22
N GLU A 64 13.55 -2.45 11.54
CA GLU A 64 13.36 -3.28 10.33
C GLU A 64 12.33 -4.41 10.54
N GLU A 65 12.33 -5.02 11.72
CA GLU A 65 11.41 -6.12 12.05
C GLU A 65 10.06 -5.62 12.56
N PHE A 66 10.01 -4.39 13.08
CA PHE A 66 8.79 -3.75 13.57
C PHE A 66 7.90 -3.20 12.44
N VAL A 67 8.50 -2.67 11.37
CA VAL A 67 7.79 -2.02 10.25
C VAL A 67 6.64 -2.86 9.69
N PRO A 68 6.77 -4.19 9.42
CA PRO A 68 5.65 -4.97 8.90
C PRO A 68 4.41 -4.98 9.80
N VAL A 69 4.59 -4.99 11.12
CA VAL A 69 3.48 -4.96 12.08
C VAL A 69 2.83 -3.59 12.08
N TRP A 70 3.64 -2.53 12.19
CA TRP A 70 3.15 -1.17 12.09
C TRP A 70 2.43 -0.90 10.78
N LEU A 71 2.96 -1.35 9.64
CA LEU A 71 2.37 -1.13 8.34
C LEU A 71 1.01 -1.81 8.21
N VAL A 72 0.85 -3.04 8.71
CA VAL A 72 -0.45 -3.74 8.72
C VAL A 72 -1.46 -3.01 9.59
N VAL A 73 -1.05 -2.61 10.81
CA VAL A 73 -1.90 -1.84 11.72
C VAL A 73 -2.31 -0.51 11.07
N ASN A 74 -1.36 0.20 10.46
CA ASN A 74 -1.60 1.46 9.75
C ASN A 74 -2.53 1.26 8.55
N MET A 75 -2.40 0.16 7.81
CA MET A 75 -3.27 -0.11 6.67
C MET A 75 -4.70 -0.55 7.04
N ILE A 76 -4.97 -0.90 8.30
CA ILE A 76 -6.28 -1.40 8.75
C ILE A 76 -6.99 -0.37 9.64
N ASN A 77 -6.25 0.40 10.43
CA ASN A 77 -6.81 1.46 11.26
C ASN A 77 -6.81 2.78 10.51
N THR A 78 -7.90 3.54 10.65
CA THR A 78 -7.88 4.94 10.22
C THR A 78 -6.98 5.76 11.14
N GLU A 79 -6.58 6.94 10.67
CA GLU A 79 -5.69 7.82 11.40
C GLU A 79 -6.28 8.31 12.74
N ASP A 80 -5.50 8.17 13.79
CA ASP A 80 -5.71 8.70 15.13
C ASP A 80 -4.38 9.17 15.74
N GLU A 81 -4.42 9.79 16.93
CA GLU A 81 -3.22 10.31 17.59
C GLU A 81 -2.16 9.22 17.86
N ASP A 82 -2.59 8.00 18.18
CA ASP A 82 -1.71 6.85 18.45
C ASP A 82 -0.97 6.41 17.17
N MET A 83 -1.67 6.43 16.03
CA MET A 83 -1.10 6.14 14.72
C MET A 83 -0.11 7.23 14.29
N VAL A 84 -0.39 8.50 14.56
CA VAL A 84 0.56 9.60 14.30
C VAL A 84 1.81 9.43 15.15
N GLN A 85 1.68 9.18 16.45
CA GLN A 85 2.82 8.97 17.36
C GLN A 85 3.68 7.78 16.92
N SER A 86 3.05 6.63 16.64
CA SER A 86 3.78 5.43 16.21
C SER A 86 4.44 5.60 14.84
N SER A 87 3.82 6.36 13.93
CA SER A 87 4.41 6.68 12.63
C SER A 87 5.62 7.60 12.76
N ASN A 88 5.59 8.59 13.66
CA ASN A 88 6.76 9.43 13.96
C ASN A 88 7.91 8.63 14.56
N PHE A 89 7.62 7.67 15.44
CA PHE A 89 8.62 6.71 15.93
C PHE A 89 9.25 5.91 14.77
N VAL A 90 8.41 5.38 13.86
CA VAL A 90 8.89 4.62 12.70
C VAL A 90 9.75 5.47 11.77
N TYR A 91 9.32 6.71 11.51
CA TYR A 91 10.09 7.66 10.71
C TYR A 91 11.49 7.89 11.29
N ASN A 92 11.60 8.21 12.58
CA ASN A 92 12.88 8.46 13.24
C ASN A 92 13.78 7.21 13.20
N GLY A 93 13.22 6.05 13.54
CA GLY A 93 13.95 4.77 13.50
C GLY A 93 14.45 4.41 12.10
N LEU A 94 13.60 4.54 11.08
CA LEU A 94 13.97 4.27 9.69
C LEU A 94 14.95 5.29 9.12
N SER A 95 14.81 6.56 9.48
CA SER A 95 15.74 7.62 9.07
C SER A 95 17.16 7.32 9.56
N ALA A 96 17.31 6.94 10.83
CA ALA A 96 18.59 6.51 11.38
C ALA A 96 19.09 5.22 10.70
N PHE A 97 18.22 4.23 10.52
CA PHE A 97 18.54 2.95 9.87
C PHE A 97 19.03 3.12 8.43
N PHE A 98 18.37 3.98 7.64
CA PHE A 98 18.72 4.29 6.26
C PHE A 98 20.01 5.11 6.19
N ALA A 99 20.20 6.10 7.07
CA ALA A 99 21.43 6.89 7.12
C ALA A 99 22.67 6.02 7.39
N GLN A 100 22.57 5.05 8.30
CA GLN A 100 23.65 4.08 8.58
C GLN A 100 24.00 3.20 7.38
N ARG A 101 23.09 3.06 6.41
CA ARG A 101 23.26 2.26 5.19
C ARG A 101 23.55 3.11 3.95
N GLY A 102 23.83 4.41 4.14
CA GLY A 102 24.24 5.32 3.06
C GLY A 102 23.12 5.74 2.12
N PHE A 103 21.85 5.63 2.53
CA PHE A 103 20.73 6.17 1.75
C PHE A 103 20.79 7.70 1.72
N ASN A 104 20.42 8.29 0.59
CA ASN A 104 20.29 9.73 0.46
C ASN A 104 18.92 10.21 0.96
N ILE A 105 18.85 10.71 2.18
CA ILE A 105 17.62 11.23 2.78
C ILE A 105 17.53 12.74 2.50
N ILE A 106 16.93 13.10 1.37
CA ILE A 106 16.76 14.51 0.94
C ILE A 106 15.64 15.19 1.75
N ASP A 107 14.52 14.49 1.96
CA ASP A 107 13.32 15.02 2.60
C ASP A 107 13.28 14.73 4.10
N LYS A 108 14.22 15.28 4.88
CA LYS A 108 14.13 15.23 6.35
C LYS A 108 13.09 16.24 6.85
N LYS A 109 11.80 15.96 6.69
CA LYS A 109 10.76 16.72 7.40
C LYS A 109 10.91 16.45 8.89
N LEU A 110 10.94 17.51 9.71
CA LEU A 110 11.10 17.37 11.16
C LEU A 110 9.84 16.83 11.84
N ASN A 111 8.65 17.14 11.29
CA ASN A 111 7.37 16.69 11.81
C ASN A 111 6.50 16.23 10.64
N TYR A 112 6.31 14.92 10.50
CA TYR A 112 5.24 14.40 9.66
C TYR A 112 3.92 14.59 10.41
N VAL A 113 2.90 15.02 9.67
CA VAL A 113 1.59 15.35 10.26
C VAL A 113 0.68 14.13 10.24
N SER A 114 0.96 13.15 9.38
CA SER A 114 0.13 11.97 9.24
C SER A 114 0.88 10.66 9.02
N ALA A 115 0.24 9.55 9.40
CA ALA A 115 0.69 8.19 9.13
C ALA A 115 0.75 7.87 7.61
N ILE A 116 -0.09 8.57 6.82
CA ILE A 116 -0.11 8.51 5.36
C ILE A 116 1.18 9.12 4.79
N GLU A 117 1.55 10.33 5.24
CA GLU A 117 2.77 11.00 4.75
C GLU A 117 4.04 10.21 5.14
N VAL A 118 4.08 9.63 6.34
CA VAL A 118 5.20 8.75 6.73
C VAL A 118 5.27 7.53 5.82
N SER A 119 4.14 6.88 5.53
CA SER A 119 4.10 5.73 4.62
C SER A 119 4.58 6.11 3.22
N GLN A 120 4.11 7.25 2.70
CA GLN A 120 4.54 7.78 1.41
C GLN A 120 6.06 8.01 1.38
N TRP A 121 6.61 8.65 2.43
CA TRP A 121 8.03 8.90 2.54
C TRP A 121 8.85 7.62 2.57
N ILE A 122 8.43 6.61 3.35
CA ILE A 122 9.12 5.30 3.42
C ILE A 122 9.24 4.71 2.01
N PHE A 123 8.12 4.59 1.30
CA PHE A 123 8.13 3.97 -0.02
C PHE A 123 8.86 4.81 -1.06
N LYS A 124 8.80 6.14 -0.97
CA LYS A 124 9.57 7.05 -1.84
C LYS A 124 11.08 6.88 -1.65
N VAL A 125 11.57 6.96 -0.40
CA VAL A 125 13.00 6.81 -0.09
C VAL A 125 13.52 5.46 -0.55
N ILE A 126 12.76 4.38 -0.31
CA ILE A 126 13.11 3.03 -0.73
C ILE A 126 13.07 2.90 -2.27
N GLY A 127 12.05 3.48 -2.92
CA GLY A 127 11.83 3.37 -4.36
C GLY A 127 12.83 4.15 -5.22
N GLU A 128 13.32 5.27 -4.70
CA GLU A 128 14.26 6.16 -5.42
C GLU A 128 15.74 5.79 -5.20
N ASP A 129 16.07 5.01 -4.16
CA ASP A 129 17.46 4.61 -3.92
C ASP A 129 17.93 3.53 -4.91
N CYS A 130 18.71 3.98 -5.89
CA CYS A 130 19.25 3.11 -6.94
C CYS A 130 20.48 2.29 -6.49
N LYS A 131 21.20 2.74 -5.45
CA LYS A 131 22.48 2.14 -5.05
C LYS A 131 22.30 0.80 -4.33
N ASN A 132 21.29 0.67 -3.48
CA ASN A 132 21.06 -0.52 -2.66
C ASN A 132 19.91 -1.40 -3.18
N ARG A 133 19.57 -1.30 -4.47
CA ARG A 133 18.37 -1.88 -5.07
C ARG A 133 18.13 -3.37 -4.74
N ILE A 134 19.18 -4.18 -4.75
CA ILE A 134 19.07 -5.63 -4.43
C ILE A 134 18.67 -5.84 -2.97
N CYS A 135 19.34 -5.17 -2.04
CA CYS A 135 19.10 -5.30 -0.62
C CYS A 135 17.72 -4.75 -0.23
N ILE A 136 17.38 -3.59 -0.80
CA ILE A 136 16.05 -2.99 -0.73
C ILE A 136 14.97 -3.96 -1.20
N SER A 137 15.14 -4.54 -2.39
CA SER A 137 14.19 -5.49 -2.96
C SER A 137 13.94 -6.67 -2.02
N GLN A 138 15.00 -7.21 -1.38
CA GLN A 138 14.85 -8.28 -0.41
C GLN A 138 14.03 -7.84 0.81
N TRP A 139 14.34 -6.69 1.40
CA TRP A 139 13.61 -6.17 2.57
C TRP A 139 12.15 -5.92 2.28
N ILE A 140 11.85 -5.18 1.20
CA ILE A 140 10.47 -4.85 0.87
C ILE A 140 9.69 -6.10 0.49
N ASN A 141 10.26 -7.08 -0.23
CA ASN A 141 9.57 -8.34 -0.48
C ASN A 141 9.25 -9.08 0.82
N LEU A 142 10.16 -9.10 1.80
CA LEU A 142 9.90 -9.71 3.11
C LEU A 142 8.80 -8.98 3.88
N TRP A 143 8.69 -7.66 3.75
CA TRP A 143 7.60 -6.90 4.35
C TRP A 143 6.28 -7.21 3.64
N ILE A 144 6.25 -7.06 2.32
CA ILE A 144 5.03 -7.22 1.51
C ILE A 144 4.47 -8.65 1.63
N ASP A 145 5.31 -9.68 1.61
CA ASP A 145 4.85 -11.06 1.77
C ASP A 145 4.08 -11.28 3.08
N LYS A 146 4.62 -10.75 4.19
CA LYS A 146 3.97 -10.82 5.50
C LYS A 146 2.66 -10.01 5.54
N ILE A 147 2.65 -8.78 5.04
CA ILE A 147 1.45 -7.93 5.13
C ILE A 147 0.32 -8.46 4.23
N VAL A 148 0.63 -8.96 3.04
CA VAL A 148 -0.37 -9.42 2.07
C VAL A 148 -1.17 -10.59 2.61
N SER A 149 -0.50 -11.53 3.30
CA SER A 149 -1.16 -12.66 3.94
C SER A 149 -2.22 -12.18 4.93
N VAL A 150 -1.93 -11.15 5.73
CA VAL A 150 -2.87 -10.61 6.70
C VAL A 150 -3.99 -9.82 6.03
N LEU A 151 -3.63 -8.86 5.18
CA LEU A 151 -4.57 -7.92 4.57
C LEU A 151 -5.62 -8.63 3.70
N THR A 152 -5.25 -9.72 3.04
CA THR A 152 -6.18 -10.54 2.23
C THR A 152 -7.33 -11.10 3.06
N HIS A 153 -7.13 -11.32 4.36
CA HIS A 153 -8.16 -11.86 5.26
C HIS A 153 -8.91 -10.78 6.06
N VAL A 154 -8.41 -9.54 6.09
CA VAL A 154 -8.96 -8.48 6.94
C VAL A 154 -9.74 -7.47 6.13
N LEU A 155 -9.14 -6.97 5.04
CA LEU A 155 -9.73 -5.88 4.26
C LEU A 155 -11.07 -6.21 3.59
N PRO A 156 -11.36 -7.46 3.15
CA PRO A 156 -12.67 -7.78 2.58
C PRO A 156 -13.85 -7.52 3.53
N ASP A 157 -13.63 -7.68 4.84
CA ASP A 157 -14.66 -7.50 5.89
C ASP A 157 -14.53 -6.14 6.62
N ALA A 158 -13.59 -5.28 6.19
CA ALA A 158 -13.29 -4.04 6.88
C ALA A 158 -14.29 -2.92 6.54
N GLN A 159 -14.34 -1.90 7.41
CA GLN A 159 -15.14 -0.70 7.15
C GLN A 159 -14.60 0.08 5.94
N GLN A 160 -15.49 0.80 5.24
CA GLN A 160 -15.14 1.54 4.03
C GLN A 160 -13.99 2.55 4.25
N ALA A 161 -13.98 3.25 5.40
CA ALA A 161 -12.91 4.20 5.73
C ALA A 161 -11.54 3.52 5.84
N ALA A 162 -11.48 2.34 6.46
CA ALA A 162 -10.26 1.53 6.54
C ALA A 162 -9.81 1.06 5.15
N ILE A 163 -10.74 0.61 4.30
CA ILE A 163 -10.44 0.21 2.92
C ILE A 163 -9.85 1.39 2.12
N GLN A 164 -10.47 2.56 2.22
CA GLN A 164 -10.01 3.79 1.55
C GLN A 164 -8.60 4.18 2.00
N HIS A 165 -8.37 4.19 3.31
CA HIS A 165 -7.07 4.47 3.91
C HIS A 165 -6.00 3.46 3.45
N SER A 166 -6.32 2.18 3.49
CA SER A 166 -5.46 1.09 3.01
C SER A 166 -5.10 1.24 1.53
N CYS A 167 -6.09 1.59 0.69
CA CYS A 167 -5.88 1.80 -0.74
C CYS A 167 -4.92 2.97 -1.00
N ARG A 168 -5.02 4.07 -0.24
CA ARG A 168 -4.11 5.21 -0.35
C ARG A 168 -2.66 4.81 -0.03
N ILE A 169 -2.44 4.13 1.10
CA ILE A 169 -1.10 3.63 1.45
C ILE A 169 -0.57 2.65 0.40
N CYS A 170 -1.40 1.70 -0.05
CA CYS A 170 -1.00 0.73 -1.06
C CYS A 170 -0.65 1.40 -2.39
N SER A 171 -1.34 2.48 -2.76
CA SER A 171 -1.04 3.22 -4.00
C SER A 171 0.41 3.73 -4.03
N PHE A 172 0.99 4.10 -2.88
CA PHE A 172 2.40 4.50 -2.78
C PHE A 172 3.36 3.33 -3.00
N ILE A 173 3.00 2.12 -2.58
CA ILE A 173 3.77 0.90 -2.87
C ILE A 173 3.84 0.70 -4.38
N PHE A 174 2.74 0.88 -5.10
CA PHE A 174 2.75 0.79 -6.56
C PHE A 174 3.57 1.91 -7.20
N LEU A 175 3.32 3.16 -6.78
CA LEU A 175 3.97 4.35 -7.34
C LEU A 175 5.50 4.26 -7.27
N TYR A 176 6.04 3.89 -6.11
CA TYR A 176 7.48 3.95 -5.85
C TYR A 176 8.15 2.59 -5.90
N CYS A 177 7.48 1.52 -5.50
CA CYS A 177 8.13 0.24 -5.24
C CYS A 177 7.75 -0.88 -6.20
N ALA A 178 6.81 -0.70 -7.13
CA ALA A 178 6.41 -1.77 -8.06
C ALA A 178 7.61 -2.45 -8.76
N PRO A 179 8.63 -1.74 -9.29
CA PRO A 179 9.81 -2.36 -9.91
C PRO A 179 10.76 -3.09 -8.95
N LEU A 180 10.56 -2.97 -7.63
CA LEU A 180 11.35 -3.63 -6.59
C LEU A 180 10.72 -4.95 -6.12
N ILE A 181 9.39 -5.05 -6.22
CA ILE A 181 8.61 -6.22 -5.76
C ILE A 181 8.08 -7.09 -6.90
N PHE A 182 8.00 -6.55 -8.11
CA PHE A 182 7.61 -7.33 -9.28
C PHE A 182 8.68 -8.35 -9.62
N LYS A 183 8.23 -9.59 -9.87
CA LYS A 183 9.03 -10.68 -10.40
C LYS A 183 8.32 -11.25 -11.61
N THR A 184 9.07 -11.50 -12.67
CA THR A 184 8.56 -12.11 -13.90
C THR A 184 8.16 -13.57 -13.68
N PRO A 185 7.35 -14.16 -14.58
CA PRO A 185 7.01 -15.58 -14.50
C PRO A 185 8.20 -16.54 -14.56
N SER A 186 9.34 -16.12 -15.12
CA SER A 186 10.59 -16.88 -15.13
C SER A 186 11.33 -16.86 -13.79
N GLU A 187 11.06 -15.89 -12.91
CA GLU A 187 11.80 -15.70 -11.66
C GLU A 187 11.06 -16.24 -10.43
N CYS A 188 9.76 -16.55 -10.55
CA CYS A 188 8.95 -17.00 -9.42
C CYS A 188 7.67 -17.72 -9.85
N ILE A 189 6.96 -18.29 -8.87
CA ILE A 189 5.58 -18.71 -9.05
C ILE A 189 4.72 -17.44 -9.17
N PHE A 190 4.53 -16.95 -10.39
CA PHE A 190 3.95 -15.64 -10.68
C PHE A 190 2.65 -15.35 -9.91
N ASN A 191 1.71 -16.29 -9.92
CA ASN A 191 0.40 -16.16 -9.28
C ASN A 191 0.42 -16.07 -7.75
N ARG A 192 1.54 -16.42 -7.12
CA ARG A 192 1.79 -16.35 -5.67
C ARG A 192 2.79 -15.26 -5.30
N SER A 193 3.31 -14.51 -6.29
CA SER A 193 4.22 -13.41 -5.99
C SER A 193 3.52 -12.35 -5.15
N PRO A 194 4.23 -11.71 -4.19
CA PRO A 194 3.63 -10.68 -3.33
C PRO A 194 2.99 -9.55 -4.14
N PHE A 195 3.62 -9.13 -5.23
CA PHE A 195 3.07 -8.12 -6.15
C PHE A 195 1.74 -8.54 -6.80
N VAL A 196 1.66 -9.77 -7.34
CA VAL A 196 0.41 -10.25 -7.97
C VAL A 196 -0.70 -10.41 -6.93
N CYS A 197 -0.35 -10.82 -5.71
CA CYS A 197 -1.32 -10.89 -4.62
C CYS A 197 -1.83 -9.49 -4.22
N LEU A 198 -0.97 -8.47 -4.19
CA LEU A 198 -1.40 -7.07 -4.03
C LEU A 198 -2.32 -6.62 -5.17
N CYS A 199 -2.01 -6.96 -6.42
CA CYS A 199 -2.87 -6.62 -7.56
C CYS A 199 -4.27 -7.25 -7.42
N LYS A 200 -4.33 -8.53 -7.03
CA LYS A 200 -5.60 -9.23 -6.78
C LYS A 200 -6.41 -8.55 -5.67
N LEU A 201 -5.75 -8.24 -4.56
CA LEU A 201 -6.41 -7.62 -3.41
C LEU A 201 -6.90 -6.21 -3.74
N TYR A 202 -6.01 -5.33 -4.20
CA TYR A 202 -6.34 -3.91 -4.37
C TYR A 202 -7.03 -3.62 -5.70
N LEU A 203 -6.40 -3.96 -6.84
CA LEU A 203 -6.93 -3.56 -8.15
C LEU A 203 -8.17 -4.38 -8.56
N GLN A 204 -8.17 -5.68 -8.28
CA GLN A 204 -9.24 -6.56 -8.73
C GLN A 204 -10.43 -6.62 -7.77
N ASN A 205 -10.19 -6.51 -6.46
CA ASN A 205 -11.23 -6.62 -5.43
C ASN A 205 -11.60 -5.26 -4.81
N LEU A 206 -10.70 -4.63 -4.06
CA LEU A 206 -11.05 -3.47 -3.22
C LEU A 206 -11.39 -2.22 -4.03
N VAL A 207 -10.53 -1.84 -4.98
CA VAL A 207 -10.78 -0.71 -5.89
C VAL A 207 -12.02 -0.97 -6.73
N LYS A 208 -12.25 -2.21 -7.17
CA LYS A 208 -13.47 -2.60 -7.88
C LYS A 208 -14.72 -2.36 -7.01
N SER A 209 -14.66 -2.73 -5.73
CA SER A 209 -15.75 -2.51 -4.78
C SER A 209 -16.03 -1.02 -4.57
N LEU A 210 -14.99 -0.19 -4.40
CA LEU A 210 -15.12 1.26 -4.27
C LEU A 210 -15.80 1.90 -5.50
N VAL A 211 -15.45 1.45 -6.71
CA VAL A 211 -16.06 1.93 -7.97
C VAL A 211 -17.51 1.44 -8.13
N PHE A 212 -17.78 0.17 -7.86
CA PHE A 212 -19.14 -0.37 -7.94
C PHE A 212 -20.08 0.40 -7.01
N TYR A 213 -19.61 0.66 -5.80
CA TYR A 213 -20.33 1.44 -4.82
C TYR A 213 -20.55 2.89 -5.30
N HIS A 214 -19.57 3.51 -5.97
CA HIS A 214 -19.75 4.82 -6.62
C HIS A 214 -20.86 4.83 -7.67
N PHE A 215 -20.80 3.86 -8.58
CA PHE A 215 -21.75 3.75 -9.69
C PHE A 215 -23.17 3.49 -9.18
N PHE A 216 -23.33 2.57 -8.23
CA PHE A 216 -24.65 2.25 -7.67
C PHE A 216 -25.22 3.43 -6.88
N ARG A 217 -24.37 4.19 -6.15
CA ARG A 217 -24.80 5.43 -5.49
C ARG A 217 -25.31 6.46 -6.49
N PHE A 218 -24.62 6.69 -7.60
CA PHE A 218 -25.06 7.63 -8.65
C PHE A 218 -26.44 7.24 -9.20
N PHE A 219 -26.66 5.95 -9.43
CA PHE A 219 -27.97 5.44 -9.88
C PHE A 219 -29.06 5.60 -8.81
N LEU A 220 -28.77 5.33 -7.55
CA LEU A 220 -29.72 5.51 -6.44
C LEU A 220 -30.04 6.99 -6.18
N SER A 221 -29.05 7.89 -6.21
CA SER A 221 -29.27 9.32 -5.95
C SER A 221 -30.16 9.98 -6.98
N SER A 222 -30.15 9.50 -8.24
CA SER A 222 -31.09 9.97 -9.26
C SER A 222 -32.56 9.58 -8.99
N LYS A 223 -32.83 8.57 -8.16
CA LYS A 223 -34.19 8.09 -7.86
C LYS A 223 -34.65 8.34 -6.42
N LEU A 224 -33.73 8.47 -5.46
CA LEU A 224 -34.02 8.54 -4.03
C LEU A 224 -33.06 9.53 -3.34
N MET A 225 -33.36 10.82 -3.46
CA MET A 225 -32.58 11.91 -2.87
C MET A 225 -32.38 11.76 -1.34
N TYR A 226 -33.30 11.05 -0.66
CA TYR A 226 -33.35 10.91 0.80
C TYR A 226 -32.36 9.90 1.40
N ILE A 227 -31.84 8.94 0.61
CA ILE A 227 -30.83 7.97 1.11
C ILE A 227 -29.41 8.58 1.00
N SER A 228 -29.25 9.74 0.36
CA SER A 228 -27.95 10.36 0.12
C SER A 228 -27.25 10.85 1.40
N GLU A 229 -27.99 11.21 2.46
CA GLU A 229 -27.43 11.67 3.74
C GLU A 229 -26.58 10.60 4.44
N ILE A 230 -26.98 9.32 4.36
CA ILE A 230 -26.25 8.21 4.99
C ILE A 230 -24.92 7.92 4.28
N TYR A 231 -24.78 8.37 3.03
CA TYR A 231 -23.65 8.02 2.17
C TYR A 231 -22.85 9.22 1.68
N GLN A 232 -22.90 10.36 2.37
CA GLN A 232 -22.46 11.67 1.85
C GLN A 232 -21.01 11.72 1.32
N ASN A 233 -20.04 10.99 1.86
CA ASN A 233 -18.64 11.13 1.44
C ASN A 233 -18.18 9.95 0.57
N LEU A 234 -18.43 10.03 -0.74
CA LEU A 234 -17.76 9.15 -1.67
C LEU A 234 -16.59 9.89 -2.32
N PRO A 235 -15.37 9.37 -2.26
CA PRO A 235 -14.22 10.18 -2.57
C PRO A 235 -13.86 10.05 -4.04
N VAL A 236 -14.52 10.85 -4.89
CA VAL A 236 -14.00 11.14 -6.24
C VAL A 236 -12.53 11.55 -6.12
N ASP A 237 -12.23 12.44 -5.17
CA ASP A 237 -10.88 12.88 -4.80
C ASP A 237 -9.93 11.72 -4.45
N LEU A 238 -10.40 10.67 -3.76
CA LEU A 238 -9.54 9.52 -3.45
C LEU A 238 -9.26 8.70 -4.69
N ILE A 239 -10.27 8.42 -5.52
CA ILE A 239 -10.05 7.64 -6.76
C ILE A 239 -9.09 8.41 -7.67
N GLU A 240 -9.29 9.71 -7.81
CA GLU A 240 -8.41 10.60 -8.58
C GLU A 240 -6.98 10.67 -8.01
N ASP A 241 -6.80 10.53 -6.71
CA ASP A 241 -5.49 10.49 -6.05
C ASP A 241 -4.79 9.12 -6.18
N ILE A 242 -5.51 8.00 -5.98
CA ILE A 242 -4.87 6.68 -5.90
C ILE A 242 -4.72 5.97 -7.24
N ILE A 243 -5.66 6.15 -8.18
CA ILE A 243 -5.65 5.39 -9.44
C ILE A 243 -4.43 5.73 -10.30
N PRO A 244 -4.04 7.00 -10.49
CA PRO A 244 -2.82 7.34 -11.21
C PRO A 244 -1.59 6.63 -10.64
N ASN A 245 -1.47 6.56 -9.32
CA ASN A 245 -0.35 5.89 -8.64
C ASN A 245 -0.25 4.39 -8.96
N PHE A 246 -1.39 3.68 -8.96
CA PHE A 246 -1.44 2.29 -9.36
C PHE A 246 -1.00 2.10 -10.81
N ILE A 247 -1.47 2.96 -11.71
CA ILE A 247 -1.21 2.85 -13.15
C ILE A 247 0.24 3.20 -13.47
N ILE A 248 0.79 4.25 -12.87
CA ILE A 248 2.23 4.57 -12.94
C ILE A 248 3.06 3.35 -12.52
N GLY A 249 2.69 2.72 -11.40
CA GLY A 249 3.33 1.50 -10.93
C GLY A 249 3.29 0.36 -11.95
N LEU A 250 2.15 0.14 -12.61
CA LEU A 250 2.00 -0.89 -13.65
C LEU A 250 2.81 -0.58 -14.92
N VAL A 251 2.82 0.68 -15.36
CA VAL A 251 3.47 1.11 -16.61
C VAL A 251 5.00 1.09 -16.48
N LYS A 252 5.54 1.24 -15.26
CA LYS A 252 6.99 1.05 -14.98
C LYS A 252 7.47 -0.41 -15.12
N LEU A 253 6.55 -1.37 -15.28
CA LEU A 253 6.86 -2.80 -15.40
C LEU A 253 6.85 -3.25 -16.87
N PRO A 254 7.39 -4.44 -17.20
CA PRO A 254 7.36 -4.99 -18.56
C PRO A 254 5.94 -5.48 -18.93
N ILE A 255 5.01 -4.53 -19.04
CA ILE A 255 3.59 -4.74 -19.30
C ILE A 255 3.32 -5.28 -20.71
N SER A 256 4.14 -4.88 -21.68
CA SER A 256 4.04 -5.37 -23.07
C SER A 256 4.34 -6.86 -23.18
N THR A 257 5.18 -7.42 -22.31
CA THR A 257 5.55 -8.84 -22.32
C THR A 257 4.82 -9.66 -21.25
N THR A 258 4.06 -9.03 -20.34
CA THR A 258 3.34 -9.71 -19.26
C THR A 258 1.82 -9.60 -19.45
N PRO A 259 1.13 -10.62 -20.03
CA PRO A 259 -0.30 -10.56 -20.35
C PRO A 259 -1.20 -10.20 -19.17
N TYR A 260 -0.84 -10.65 -17.97
CA TYR A 260 -1.58 -10.33 -16.75
C TYR A 260 -1.58 -8.82 -16.44
N LEU A 261 -0.42 -8.15 -16.52
CA LEU A 261 -0.32 -6.71 -16.28
C LEU A 261 -1.05 -5.92 -17.36
N PHE A 262 -0.93 -6.37 -18.61
CA PHE A 262 -1.61 -5.72 -19.73
C PHE A 262 -3.13 -5.76 -19.55
N ARG A 263 -3.68 -6.89 -19.10
CA ARG A 263 -5.09 -6.99 -18.74
C ARG A 263 -5.48 -6.07 -17.59
N LEU A 264 -4.65 -5.95 -16.54
CA LEU A 264 -4.93 -5.02 -15.45
C LEU A 264 -5.01 -3.56 -15.93
N LEU A 265 -4.13 -3.17 -16.87
CA LEU A 265 -4.18 -1.83 -17.45
C LEU A 265 -5.44 -1.63 -18.30
N ILE A 266 -5.79 -2.60 -19.15
CA ILE A 266 -7.05 -2.56 -19.92
C ILE A 266 -8.24 -2.40 -18.96
N ASP A 267 -8.31 -3.24 -17.92
CA ASP A 267 -9.38 -3.18 -16.92
C ASP A 267 -9.44 -1.83 -16.21
N ALA A 268 -8.29 -1.20 -15.93
CA ALA A 268 -8.23 0.12 -15.33
C ALA A 268 -8.74 1.21 -16.28
N ILE A 269 -8.26 1.24 -17.53
CA ILE A 269 -8.70 2.21 -18.53
C ILE A 269 -10.20 2.04 -18.78
N GLU A 270 -10.70 0.81 -19.01
CA GLU A 270 -12.12 0.56 -19.26
C GLU A 270 -13.04 1.11 -18.16
N ARG A 271 -12.57 1.10 -16.91
CA ARG A 271 -13.35 1.53 -15.73
C ARG A 271 -13.22 3.02 -15.44
N PHE A 272 -12.04 3.59 -15.63
CA PHE A 272 -11.73 4.93 -15.14
C PHE A 272 -11.68 5.98 -16.24
N SER A 273 -11.65 5.57 -17.51
CA SER A 273 -11.57 6.52 -18.63
C SER A 273 -12.88 7.27 -18.91
N SER A 274 -13.90 7.13 -18.08
CA SER A 274 -15.08 8.00 -18.09
C SER A 274 -14.90 9.22 -17.17
N ASN A 275 -13.95 9.18 -16.23
CA ASN A 275 -13.60 10.33 -15.41
C ASN A 275 -12.63 11.24 -16.18
N PHE A 276 -12.98 12.52 -16.31
CA PHE A 276 -12.21 13.49 -17.07
C PHE A 276 -10.79 13.70 -16.50
N PHE A 277 -10.66 13.90 -15.19
CA PHE A 277 -9.37 14.09 -14.53
C PHE A 277 -8.47 12.86 -14.68
N ILE A 278 -9.02 11.67 -14.46
CA ILE A 278 -8.25 10.43 -14.63
C ILE A 278 -7.84 10.24 -16.08
N ASN A 279 -8.68 10.61 -17.06
CA ASN A 279 -8.31 10.58 -18.48
C ASN A 279 -7.09 11.45 -18.79
N GLU A 280 -7.05 12.69 -18.29
CA GLU A 280 -5.90 13.57 -18.48
C GLU A 280 -4.63 12.95 -17.89
N LYS A 281 -4.72 12.40 -16.68
CA LYS A 281 -3.59 11.70 -16.05
C LYS A 281 -3.18 10.43 -16.77
N LEU A 282 -4.12 9.64 -17.25
CA LEU A 282 -3.84 8.47 -18.09
C LEU A 282 -3.10 8.87 -19.37
N CYS A 283 -3.49 9.99 -19.97
CA CYS A 283 -2.82 10.53 -21.15
C CYS A 283 -1.36 10.87 -20.85
N GLU A 284 -1.12 11.68 -19.80
CA GLU A 284 0.23 12.05 -19.34
C GLU A 284 1.10 10.81 -19.05
N ILE A 285 0.54 9.80 -18.37
CA ILE A 285 1.26 8.57 -17.99
C ILE A 285 1.61 7.71 -19.19
N LEU A 286 0.71 7.57 -20.17
CA LEU A 286 0.88 6.67 -21.31
C LEU A 286 1.63 7.30 -22.48
N GLN A 287 1.64 8.63 -22.60
CA GLN A 287 2.28 9.37 -23.69
C GLN A 287 3.74 8.95 -23.97
N PRO A 288 4.60 8.69 -22.96
CA PRO A 288 5.97 8.22 -23.20
C PRO A 288 6.08 6.78 -23.72
N HIS A 289 4.98 6.02 -23.78
CA HIS A 289 4.97 4.58 -24.05
C HIS A 289 4.25 4.25 -25.37
N SER A 290 4.80 4.69 -26.50
CA SER A 290 4.23 4.47 -27.85
C SER A 290 3.90 3.00 -28.15
N ASP A 291 4.79 2.08 -27.77
CA ASP A 291 4.59 0.63 -28.01
C ASP A 291 3.37 0.09 -27.25
N LEU A 292 3.14 0.61 -26.05
CA LEU A 292 1.98 0.25 -25.24
C LEU A 292 0.69 0.81 -25.83
N ILE A 293 0.72 2.06 -26.33
CA ILE A 293 -0.40 2.70 -27.04
C ILE A 293 -0.77 1.88 -28.28
N GLN A 294 0.22 1.49 -29.10
CA GLN A 294 -0.01 0.67 -30.28
C GLN A 294 -0.63 -0.69 -29.90
N LYS A 295 -0.13 -1.33 -28.85
CA LYS A 295 -0.67 -2.60 -28.37
C LYS A 295 -2.12 -2.47 -27.86
N LEU A 296 -2.44 -1.39 -27.14
CA LEU A 296 -3.81 -1.08 -26.69
C LEU A 296 -4.74 -0.86 -27.90
N ARG A 297 -4.26 -0.13 -28.92
CA ARG A 297 -5.00 0.09 -30.17
C ARG A 297 -5.32 -1.22 -30.89
N CYS A 298 -4.36 -2.15 -30.98
CA CYS A 298 -4.56 -3.44 -31.64
C CYS A 298 -5.43 -4.43 -30.85
N THR A 299 -5.52 -4.29 -29.53
CA THR A 299 -6.24 -5.24 -28.66
C THR A 299 -7.65 -4.77 -28.29
N SER A 300 -7.93 -3.47 -28.34
CA SER A 300 -9.23 -2.92 -27.95
C SER A 300 -10.31 -3.23 -28.99
N SER A 301 -11.51 -3.58 -28.51
CA SER A 301 -12.69 -3.67 -29.38
C SER A 301 -13.21 -2.27 -29.70
N ARG A 302 -13.77 -2.06 -30.89
CA ARG A 302 -14.18 -0.72 -31.37
C ARG A 302 -15.15 0.01 -30.43
N ASP A 303 -16.01 -0.72 -29.72
CA ASP A 303 -17.00 -0.14 -28.81
C ASP A 303 -16.49 0.05 -27.37
N SER A 304 -15.27 -0.37 -27.09
CA SER A 304 -14.68 -0.34 -25.74
C SER A 304 -14.27 1.07 -25.32
N ASN A 305 -14.24 1.33 -24.01
CA ASN A 305 -13.79 2.63 -23.51
C ASN A 305 -12.29 2.83 -23.77
N VAL A 306 -11.49 1.75 -23.79
CA VAL A 306 -10.09 1.80 -24.22
C VAL A 306 -9.97 2.29 -25.67
N HIS A 307 -10.78 1.76 -26.60
CA HIS A 307 -10.71 2.20 -27.99
C HIS A 307 -11.07 3.69 -28.12
N LYS A 308 -12.14 4.13 -27.46
CA LYS A 308 -12.55 5.55 -27.43
C LYS A 308 -11.46 6.43 -26.83
N PHE A 309 -10.88 6.02 -25.71
CA PHE A 309 -9.78 6.74 -25.06
C PHE A 309 -8.56 6.88 -25.98
N ILE A 310 -8.09 5.77 -26.57
CA ILE A 310 -6.92 5.78 -27.45
C ILE A 310 -7.18 6.64 -28.70
N SER A 311 -8.36 6.53 -29.32
CA SER A 311 -8.71 7.31 -30.50
C SER A 311 -8.86 8.81 -30.22
N SER A 312 -9.33 9.19 -29.02
CA SER A 312 -9.49 10.60 -28.63
C SER A 312 -8.19 11.29 -28.26
N PHE A 313 -7.27 10.59 -27.57
CA PHE A 313 -6.07 11.21 -26.98
C PHE A 313 -4.77 10.94 -27.72
N PHE A 314 -4.72 9.87 -28.52
CA PHE A 314 -3.47 9.42 -29.16
C PHE A 314 -3.63 9.21 -30.66
N ALA A 315 -4.43 10.05 -31.33
CA ALA A 315 -4.73 9.94 -32.77
C ALA A 315 -3.47 9.66 -33.62
#